data_AF-A0A0G1RGV2-F1
#
_entry.id   AF-A0A0G1RGV2-F1
#
_cell.length_a   1.000
_cell.length_b   1.000
_cell.length_c   1.000
_cell.angle_alpha   90.00
_cell.angle_beta   90.00
_cell.angle_gamma   90.00
#
_symmetry.space_group_name_H-M   'P 1'
#
loop_
_entity.id
_entity.type
_entity.pdbx_description
1 polymer ?
#
loop_
_entity_poly.entity_id
_entity_poly.type
_entity_poly.pdbx_seq_one_letter_code
_entity_poly.pdbx_strand_id
1 'polypeptide(L)'
;MKKYLVIVTLLLAITVGGFVFYKSFQTKELSSGNSKPIPFSLVIFEKNEGWGPCPPGGGPCSQSTKLYGSGRLVFEGNENGEKNLSKNLVDQVIGQIKQSGIMDNSCEAPIVLDYSAIYKVNLDGQEKTIRFPGCENEIKKIESLFLEN
;
A
#
# COMPACT_ATOMS: atom_id res chain seq x y z
N MET A 1 -21.45 -53.84 19.38
CA MET A 1 -21.92 -52.53 18.86
C MET A 1 -21.20 -51.32 19.47
N LYS A 2 -21.02 -51.21 20.80
CA LYS A 2 -20.35 -50.04 21.43
C LYS A 2 -18.89 -49.76 20.99
N LYS A 3 -18.09 -50.79 20.67
CA LYS A 3 -16.68 -50.63 20.26
C LYS A 3 -16.51 -49.93 18.90
N TYR A 4 -17.43 -50.15 17.96
CA TYR A 4 -17.38 -49.51 16.63
C TYR A 4 -17.79 -48.04 16.69
N LEU A 5 -18.71 -47.68 17.59
CA LEU A 5 -19.16 -46.30 17.78
C LEU A 5 -18.01 -45.39 18.23
N VAL A 6 -17.16 -45.88 19.16
CA VAL A 6 -16.01 -45.12 19.69
C VAL A 6 -14.93 -44.90 18.61
N ILE A 7 -14.70 -45.89 17.76
CA ILE A 7 -13.70 -45.82 16.68
C ILE A 7 -14.15 -44.81 15.60
N VAL A 8 -15.44 -44.80 15.26
CA VAL A 8 -15.99 -43.85 14.27
C VAL A 8 -15.92 -42.41 14.78
N THR A 9 -16.21 -42.16 16.06
CA THR A 9 -16.09 -40.82 16.64
C THR A 9 -14.64 -40.32 16.70
N LEU A 10 -13.68 -41.21 16.94
CA LEU A 10 -12.26 -40.82 17.01
C LEU A 10 -11.72 -40.45 15.62
N LEU A 11 -12.10 -41.21 14.58
CA LEU A 11 -11.70 -40.92 13.20
C LEU A 11 -12.30 -39.61 12.67
N LEU A 12 -13.55 -39.29 13.05
CA LEU A 12 -14.20 -38.02 12.71
C LEU A 12 -13.54 -36.80 13.36
N ALA A 13 -13.04 -36.93 14.60
CA ALA A 13 -12.34 -35.84 15.27
C ALA A 13 -10.99 -35.52 14.62
N ILE A 14 -10.26 -36.54 14.15
CA ILE A 14 -8.96 -36.38 13.47
C ILE A 14 -9.13 -35.73 12.10
N THR A 15 -10.16 -36.09 11.34
CA THR A 15 -10.41 -35.49 10.01
C THR A 15 -10.84 -34.03 10.12
N VAL A 16 -11.70 -33.69 11.08
CA VAL A 16 -12.12 -32.30 11.32
C VAL A 16 -10.96 -31.45 11.85
N GLY A 17 -10.19 -31.96 12.82
CA GLY A 17 -9.01 -31.25 13.35
C GLY A 17 -7.92 -31.03 12.29
N GLY A 18 -7.64 -32.05 11.47
CA GLY A 18 -6.70 -31.97 10.35
C GLY A 18 -7.15 -30.98 9.27
N PHE A 19 -8.45 -30.92 8.97
CA PHE A 19 -9.00 -30.01 7.96
C PHE A 19 -8.97 -28.54 8.42
N VAL A 20 -9.25 -28.27 9.70
CA VAL A 20 -9.17 -26.93 10.28
C VAL A 20 -7.72 -26.44 10.36
N PHE A 21 -6.79 -27.32 10.76
CA PHE A 21 -5.37 -26.99 10.79
C PHE A 21 -4.81 -26.76 9.38
N TYR A 22 -5.19 -27.59 8.41
CA TYR A 22 -4.82 -27.41 7.00
C TYR A 22 -5.32 -26.08 6.43
N LYS A 23 -6.57 -25.69 6.72
CA LYS A 23 -7.09 -24.37 6.31
C LYS A 23 -6.34 -23.22 6.97
N SER A 24 -5.99 -23.34 8.26
CA SER A 24 -5.22 -22.30 8.97
C SER A 24 -3.77 -22.21 8.51
N PHE A 25 -3.20 -23.29 7.97
CA PHE A 25 -1.84 -23.31 7.42
C PHE A 25 -1.83 -22.74 5.99
N GLN A 26 -2.83 -23.08 5.16
CA GLN A 26 -2.99 -22.50 3.83
C GLN A 26 -3.17 -20.98 3.84
N THR A 27 -3.87 -20.40 4.82
CA THR A 27 -3.98 -18.92 4.92
C THR A 27 -2.65 -18.23 5.20
N LYS A 28 -1.65 -18.92 5.79
CA LYS A 28 -0.31 -18.36 5.98
C LYS A 28 0.53 -18.43 4.70
N GLU A 29 0.40 -19.50 3.91
CA GLU A 29 1.12 -19.62 2.64
C GLU A 29 0.45 -18.84 1.48
N LEU A 30 -0.87 -18.62 1.50
CA LEU A 30 -1.56 -17.78 0.50
C LEU A 30 -1.22 -16.29 0.61
N SER A 31 -0.55 -15.85 1.68
CA SER A 31 0.02 -14.50 1.75
C SER A 31 1.31 -14.36 0.94
N SER A 32 1.91 -15.47 0.49
CA SER A 32 2.92 -15.46 -0.57
C SER A 32 2.20 -15.56 -1.92
N GLY A 33 1.32 -14.58 -2.15
CA GLY A 33 0.61 -14.43 -3.40
C GLY A 33 1.61 -14.29 -4.54
N ASN A 34 1.24 -14.84 -5.68
CA ASN A 34 1.97 -14.85 -6.95
C ASN A 34 2.11 -13.41 -7.51
N SER A 35 2.74 -12.51 -6.76
CA SER A 35 2.89 -11.10 -7.12
C SER A 35 3.98 -11.00 -8.16
N LYS A 36 3.61 -10.51 -9.33
CA LYS A 36 4.57 -10.16 -10.38
C LYS A 36 5.67 -9.28 -9.75
N PRO A 37 6.95 -9.58 -9.98
CA PRO A 37 8.03 -8.76 -9.43
C PRO A 37 7.84 -7.30 -9.83
N ILE A 38 7.88 -6.39 -8.84
CA ILE A 38 7.77 -4.96 -9.13
C ILE A 38 9.04 -4.52 -9.86
N PRO A 39 8.94 -3.92 -11.06
CA PRO A 39 10.09 -3.39 -11.75
C PRO A 39 10.80 -2.31 -10.92
N PHE A 40 12.12 -2.36 -10.85
CA PHE A 40 12.93 -1.39 -10.10
C PHE A 40 12.69 0.07 -10.54
N SER A 41 12.42 0.29 -11.83
CA SER A 41 12.15 1.62 -12.40
C SER A 41 10.70 2.08 -12.25
N LEU A 42 9.80 1.23 -11.76
CA LEU A 42 8.40 1.58 -11.59
C LEU A 42 8.25 2.59 -10.46
N VAL A 43 7.55 3.70 -10.70
CA VAL A 43 7.11 4.60 -9.64
C VAL A 43 5.88 3.97 -9.00
N ILE A 44 6.03 3.43 -7.80
CA ILE A 44 4.93 2.76 -7.09
C ILE A 44 3.99 3.75 -6.40
N PHE A 45 4.52 4.93 -6.04
CA PHE A 45 3.77 6.01 -5.44
C PHE A 45 4.34 7.36 -5.87
N GLU A 46 3.48 8.26 -6.29
CA GLU A 46 3.81 9.64 -6.62
C GLU A 46 2.80 10.56 -5.94
N LYS A 47 3.27 11.63 -5.31
CA LYS A 47 2.45 12.75 -4.83
C LYS A 47 2.93 14.02 -5.49
N ASN A 48 2.01 14.76 -6.09
CA ASN A 48 2.22 16.14 -6.51
C ASN A 48 1.26 17.02 -5.71
N GLU A 49 1.79 17.91 -4.89
CA GLU A 49 1.02 18.80 -4.04
C GLU A 49 1.39 20.26 -4.28
N GLY A 50 0.43 21.15 -4.02
CA GLY A 50 0.59 22.58 -4.14
C GLY A 50 -0.29 23.33 -3.14
N TRP A 51 0.21 24.46 -2.67
CA TRP A 51 -0.46 25.32 -1.70
C TRP A 51 -0.48 26.76 -2.18
N GLY A 52 -1.58 27.46 -1.87
CA GLY A 52 -1.75 28.86 -2.20
C GLY A 52 -1.78 29.75 -0.94
N PRO A 53 -1.44 31.04 -1.07
CA PRO A 53 -0.82 31.68 -2.23
C PRO A 53 0.70 31.40 -2.31
N CYS A 54 1.26 31.36 -3.53
CA CYS A 54 2.71 31.26 -3.71
C CYS A 54 3.40 32.54 -3.20
N PRO A 55 4.57 32.43 -2.55
CA PRO A 55 5.25 33.58 -1.96
C PRO A 55 5.66 34.60 -3.04
N PRO A 56 5.52 35.92 -2.75
CA PRO A 56 5.97 36.96 -3.66
C PRO A 56 7.48 36.84 -3.89
N GLY A 57 7.90 36.82 -5.15
CA GLY A 57 9.29 36.55 -5.54
C GLY A 57 9.54 35.13 -6.07
N GLY A 58 8.49 34.30 -6.20
CA GLY A 58 8.57 33.02 -6.94
C GLY A 58 9.20 31.87 -6.14
N GLY A 59 9.15 31.92 -4.80
CA GLY A 59 9.54 30.79 -3.97
C GLY A 59 8.64 29.56 -4.20
N PRO A 60 9.09 28.37 -3.80
CA PRO A 60 8.37 27.13 -4.08
C PRO A 60 7.04 27.08 -3.33
N CYS A 61 5.98 26.73 -4.07
CA CYS A 61 4.62 26.53 -3.54
C CYS A 61 4.05 25.17 -3.95
N SER A 62 4.95 24.24 -4.26
CA SER A 62 4.63 22.89 -4.69
C SER A 62 5.72 21.91 -4.25
N GLN A 63 5.31 20.66 -4.07
CA GLN A 63 6.21 19.55 -3.79
C GLN A 63 5.81 18.35 -4.65
N SER A 64 6.80 17.70 -5.23
CA SER A 64 6.70 16.40 -5.88
C SER A 64 7.48 15.38 -5.04
N THR A 65 6.86 14.24 -4.78
CA THR A 65 7.47 13.10 -4.10
C THR A 65 7.24 11.86 -4.93
N LYS A 66 8.31 11.14 -5.29
CA LYS A 66 8.24 9.90 -6.08
C LYS A 66 8.99 8.79 -5.39
N LEU A 67 8.29 7.69 -5.11
CA LEU A 67 8.86 6.45 -4.61
C LEU A 67 8.90 5.41 -5.73
N TYR A 68 10.11 4.95 -6.03
CA TYR A 68 10.35 3.88 -7.00
C TYR A 68 10.36 2.51 -6.31
N GLY A 69 10.01 1.46 -7.06
CA GLY A 69 10.09 0.07 -6.59
C GLY A 69 11.50 -0.38 -6.19
N SER A 70 12.54 0.34 -6.63
CA SER A 70 13.92 0.17 -6.16
C SER A 70 14.16 0.66 -4.72
N GLY A 71 13.23 1.42 -4.15
CA GLY A 71 13.40 2.15 -2.89
C GLY A 71 13.99 3.56 -3.07
N ARG A 72 14.32 3.97 -4.29
CA ARG A 72 14.70 5.36 -4.56
C ARG A 72 13.52 6.28 -4.27
N LEU A 73 13.72 7.28 -3.43
CA LEU A 73 12.74 8.29 -3.06
C LEU A 73 13.26 9.67 -3.45
N VAL A 74 12.51 10.38 -4.28
CA VAL A 74 12.92 11.66 -4.86
C VAL A 74 11.95 12.76 -4.43
N PHE A 75 12.51 13.90 -4.05
CA PHE A 75 11.81 15.14 -3.68
C PHE A 75 12.20 16.25 -4.65
N GLU A 76 11.22 16.96 -5.21
CA GLU A 76 11.42 18.08 -6.13
C GLU A 76 10.45 19.23 -5.79
N GLY A 77 10.92 20.47 -5.76
CA GLY A 77 10.09 21.65 -5.49
C GLY A 77 10.55 22.40 -4.24
N ASN A 78 9.69 22.44 -3.21
CA ASN A 78 10.00 23.08 -1.93
C ASN A 78 11.21 22.43 -1.25
N GLU A 79 11.22 21.10 -1.20
CA GLU A 79 12.36 20.29 -0.81
C GLU A 79 12.90 19.59 -2.05
N ASN A 80 14.24 19.61 -2.18
CA ASN A 80 14.95 18.95 -3.26
C ASN A 80 15.95 17.95 -2.67
N GLY A 81 15.86 16.70 -3.09
CA GLY A 81 16.75 15.66 -2.58
C GLY A 81 16.38 14.27 -3.04
N GLU A 82 17.27 13.33 -2.75
CA GLU A 82 17.06 11.91 -3.01
C GLU A 82 17.58 11.10 -1.83
N LYS A 83 16.82 10.07 -1.42
CA LYS A 83 17.27 9.05 -0.48
C LYS A 83 16.90 7.65 -0.97
N ASN A 84 17.59 6.65 -0.45
CA ASN A 84 17.29 5.25 -0.75
C ASN A 84 16.71 4.56 0.48
N LEU A 85 15.53 3.96 0.30
CA LEU A 85 14.84 3.18 1.32
C LEU A 85 15.29 1.73 1.27
N SER A 86 15.27 1.07 2.43
CA SER A 86 15.54 -0.37 2.48
C SER A 86 14.45 -1.15 1.75
N LYS A 87 14.82 -2.28 1.14
CA LYS A 87 13.86 -3.19 0.49
C LYS A 87 12.70 -3.57 1.42
N ASN A 88 12.98 -3.83 2.69
CA ASN A 88 11.94 -4.17 3.68
C ASN A 88 10.89 -3.06 3.81
N LEU A 89 11.32 -1.80 3.78
CA LEU A 89 10.41 -0.66 3.89
C LEU A 89 9.58 -0.49 2.62
N VAL A 90 10.16 -0.73 1.44
CA VAL A 90 9.42 -0.77 0.18
C VAL A 90 8.38 -1.89 0.18
N ASP A 91 8.75 -3.09 0.64
CA ASP A 91 7.84 -4.23 0.76
C ASP A 91 6.68 -3.92 1.72
N GLN A 92 6.94 -3.19 2.81
CA GLN A 92 5.90 -2.69 3.74
C GLN A 92 4.96 -1.69 3.08
N VAL A 93 5.49 -0.73 2.30
CA VAL A 93 4.67 0.24 1.55
C VAL A 93 3.74 -0.48 0.57
N ILE A 94 4.28 -1.44 -0.20
CA ILE A 94 3.49 -2.27 -1.12
C ILE A 94 2.40 -3.03 -0.36
N GLY A 95 2.76 -3.66 0.77
CA GLY A 95 1.81 -4.36 1.63
C GLY A 95 0.68 -3.45 2.11
N GLN A 96 1.01 -2.22 2.52
CA GLN A 96 0.03 -1.24 2.98
C GLN A 96 -0.91 -0.76 1.85
N ILE A 97 -0.39 -0.56 0.63
CA ILE A 97 -1.22 -0.24 -0.56
C ILE A 97 -2.22 -1.37 -0.82
N LYS A 98 -1.78 -2.64 -0.77
CA LYS A 98 -2.67 -3.80 -0.97
C LYS A 98 -3.72 -3.90 0.14
N GLN A 99 -3.29 -3.83 1.39
CA GLN A 99 -4.16 -4.01 2.56
C GLN A 99 -5.22 -2.92 2.69
N SER A 100 -4.88 -1.68 2.32
CA SER A 100 -5.80 -0.54 2.43
C SER A 100 -6.94 -0.59 1.42
N GLY A 101 -6.83 -1.40 0.35
CA GLY A 101 -7.84 -1.45 -0.72
C GLY A 101 -7.92 -0.15 -1.52
N ILE A 102 -6.93 0.75 -1.41
CA ILE A 102 -6.99 2.05 -2.11
C ILE A 102 -7.08 1.89 -3.62
N MET A 103 -6.57 0.78 -4.18
CA MET A 103 -6.64 0.51 -5.61
C MET A 103 -8.09 0.31 -6.09
N ASP A 104 -9.01 -0.13 -5.22
CA ASP A 104 -10.39 -0.47 -5.58
C ASP A 104 -11.42 0.57 -5.10
N ASN A 105 -11.15 1.29 -4.01
CA ASN A 105 -12.08 2.27 -3.42
C ASN A 105 -12.34 3.48 -4.34
N SER A 106 -13.55 4.07 -4.40
CA SER A 106 -13.80 5.19 -5.33
C SER A 106 -12.94 6.44 -5.08
N CYS A 107 -12.52 6.67 -3.82
CA CYS A 107 -11.71 7.82 -3.40
C CYS A 107 -12.24 9.17 -3.92
N GLU A 108 -13.56 9.31 -4.06
CA GLU A 108 -14.20 10.54 -4.50
C GLU A 108 -13.93 11.67 -3.49
N ALA A 109 -13.68 12.87 -4.02
CA ALA A 109 -13.20 13.98 -3.24
C ALA A 109 -13.83 15.30 -3.71
N PRO A 110 -14.27 16.17 -2.78
CA PRO A 110 -14.65 17.54 -3.13
C PRO A 110 -13.42 18.36 -3.54
N ILE A 111 -13.65 19.46 -4.26
CA ILE A 111 -12.60 20.41 -4.58
C ILE A 111 -12.26 21.25 -3.34
N VAL A 112 -10.97 21.37 -3.03
CA VAL A 112 -10.43 22.24 -1.98
C VAL A 112 -9.53 23.30 -2.61
N LEU A 113 -9.55 24.52 -2.07
CA LEU A 113 -8.92 25.70 -2.70
C LEU A 113 -7.52 26.01 -2.16
N ASP A 114 -7.29 25.82 -0.87
CA ASP A 114 -6.07 26.29 -0.18
C ASP A 114 -4.90 25.30 -0.33
N TYR A 115 -5.21 24.03 -0.53
CA TYR A 115 -4.27 22.93 -0.72
C TYR A 115 -4.83 21.98 -1.76
N SER A 116 -3.98 21.51 -2.66
CA SER A 116 -4.35 20.46 -3.61
C SER A 116 -3.23 19.43 -3.68
N ALA A 117 -3.61 18.16 -3.73
CA ALA A 117 -2.68 17.08 -3.98
C ALA A 117 -3.30 16.05 -4.92
N ILE A 118 -2.45 15.52 -5.80
CA ILE A 118 -2.75 14.42 -6.70
C ILE A 118 -1.77 13.30 -6.38
N TYR A 119 -2.33 12.17 -5.98
CA TYR A 119 -1.58 10.94 -5.73
C TYR A 119 -1.74 10.01 -6.93
N LYS A 120 -0.66 9.39 -7.36
CA LYS A 120 -0.68 8.27 -8.31
C LYS A 120 -0.08 7.05 -7.64
N VAL A 121 -0.79 5.95 -7.70
CA VAL A 121 -0.34 4.67 -7.15
C VAL A 121 -0.32 3.66 -8.28
N ASN A 122 0.84 3.01 -8.47
CA ASN A 122 1.01 1.98 -9.48
C ASN A 122 1.36 0.66 -8.81
N LEU A 123 0.49 -0.34 -8.99
CA LEU A 123 0.68 -1.64 -8.39
C LEU A 123 0.05 -2.74 -9.25
N ASP A 124 0.77 -3.86 -9.39
CA ASP A 124 0.32 -5.05 -10.12
C ASP A 124 -0.16 -4.74 -11.56
N GLY A 125 0.41 -3.70 -12.20
CA GLY A 125 0.08 -3.26 -13.55
C GLY A 125 -1.15 -2.36 -13.64
N GLN A 126 -1.76 -1.99 -12.51
CA GLN A 126 -2.84 -1.02 -12.43
C GLN A 126 -2.30 0.32 -11.94
N GLU A 127 -2.79 1.40 -12.52
CA GLU A 127 -2.53 2.76 -12.05
C GLU A 127 -3.83 3.36 -11.52
N LYS A 128 -3.74 4.03 -10.38
CA LYS A 128 -4.83 4.80 -9.81
C LYS A 128 -4.39 6.23 -9.50
N THR A 129 -5.19 7.19 -9.96
CA THR A 129 -5.05 8.60 -9.58
C THR A 129 -6.09 8.94 -8.52
N ILE A 130 -5.66 9.55 -7.42
CA ILE A 130 -6.49 9.99 -6.30
C ILE A 130 -6.27 11.49 -6.10
N ARG A 131 -7.35 12.24 -5.92
CA ARG A 131 -7.27 13.66 -5.58
C ARG A 131 -7.55 13.83 -4.09
N PHE A 132 -6.77 14.64 -3.40
CA PHE A 132 -7.08 15.04 -2.04
C PHE A 132 -8.45 15.74 -1.96
N PRO A 133 -9.26 15.52 -0.90
CA PRO A 133 -9.02 14.65 0.27
C PRO A 133 -9.47 13.17 0.12
N GLY A 134 -9.63 12.66 -1.09
CA GLY A 134 -10.05 11.28 -1.33
C GLY A 134 -9.08 10.25 -0.72
N CYS A 135 -9.61 9.27 0.03
CA CYS A 135 -8.83 8.21 0.68
C CYS A 135 -7.67 8.72 1.56
N GLU A 136 -7.84 9.89 2.18
CA GLU A 136 -6.79 10.56 2.98
C GLU A 136 -6.22 9.66 4.09
N ASN A 137 -7.07 8.91 4.80
CA ASN A 137 -6.63 8.06 5.90
C ASN A 137 -5.69 6.95 5.44
N GLU A 138 -5.97 6.34 4.29
CA GLU A 138 -5.17 5.28 3.72
C GLU A 138 -3.86 5.85 3.15
N ILE A 139 -3.93 6.99 2.45
CA ILE A 139 -2.76 7.68 1.91
C ILE A 139 -1.80 8.10 3.02
N LYS A 140 -2.30 8.71 4.10
CA LYS A 140 -1.48 9.11 5.25
C LYS A 140 -0.72 7.93 5.86
N LYS A 141 -1.37 6.77 5.98
CA LYS A 141 -0.74 5.53 6.48
C LYS A 141 0.35 5.00 5.55
N ILE A 142 0.20 5.21 4.24
CA ILE A 142 1.23 4.85 3.25
C ILE A 142 2.42 5.81 3.38
N GLU A 143 2.15 7.11 3.42
CA GLU A 143 3.18 8.16 3.51
C GLU A 143 4.01 8.08 4.79
N SER A 144 3.37 7.81 5.94
CA SER A 144 4.07 7.69 7.24
C SER A 144 5.15 6.61 7.24
N LEU A 145 5.07 5.62 6.35
CA LEU A 145 6.09 4.57 6.25
C LEU A 145 7.42 5.09 5.71
N PHE A 146 7.45 6.13 4.86
CA PHE A 146 8.68 6.56 4.17
C PHE A 146 9.02 8.04 4.32
N LEU A 147 8.09 8.88 4.77
CA LEU A 147 8.35 10.30 5.03
C LEU A 147 8.84 10.55 6.46
N GLU A 148 8.42 9.74 7.42
CA GLU A 148 8.77 9.91 8.85
C GLU A 148 10.00 9.08 9.29
N ASN A 149 10.61 8.33 8.37
CA ASN A 149 11.81 7.48 8.58
C ASN A 149 13.01 7.97 7.78
#